data_AF-A0A957SJG5-F1
#
_entry.id   AF-A0A957SJG5-F1
#
_cell.length_a   1.000
_cell.length_b   1.000
_cell.length_c   1.000
_cell.angle_alpha   90.00
_cell.angle_beta   90.00
_cell.angle_gamma   90.00
#
_symmetry.space_group_name_H-M   'P 1'
#
loop_
_entity.id
_entity.type
_entity.pdbx_description
1 polymer ?
#
loop_
_entity_poly.entity_id
_entity_poly.type
_entity_poly.pdbx_seq_one_letter_code
_entity_poly.pdbx_strand_id
1 'polypeptide(L)'
;GAVDLAEPSAGDDFQFSLSQWGAYWLGQDAPQPHDQARRPIQVGEDFRITLALGTPLAERFRVERFAQWQSSYPNYVYQMNQRSLSKAVEGQIAPKQIIDFLERRARVVPEKVISALARFGASTRAVANGIE
;
A
#
# COMPACT_ATOMS: atom_id res chain seq x y z
N GLY A 1 -10.34 -5.98 12.34
CA GLY A 1 -11.51 -5.08 12.22
C GLY A 1 -11.96 -4.68 13.61
N ALA A 2 -13.19 -4.20 13.79
CA ALA A 2 -13.77 -3.93 15.12
C ALA A 2 -14.37 -5.19 15.79
N VAL A 3 -14.63 -6.24 15.02
CA VAL A 3 -15.17 -7.52 15.50
C VAL A 3 -14.34 -8.68 14.95
N ASP A 4 -14.32 -9.77 15.69
CA ASP A 4 -13.75 -11.06 15.29
C ASP A 4 -14.90 -12.07 15.14
N LEU A 5 -14.81 -12.90 14.11
CA LEU A 5 -15.79 -13.97 13.86
C LEU A 5 -15.32 -15.24 14.55
N ALA A 6 -16.23 -15.92 15.26
CA ALA A 6 -15.95 -17.25 15.78
C ALA A 6 -15.68 -18.24 14.64
N GLU A 7 -14.85 -19.25 14.89
CA GLU A 7 -14.75 -20.37 13.96
C GLU A 7 -16.11 -21.04 13.82
N PRO A 8 -16.54 -21.39 12.58
CA PRO A 8 -17.81 -22.07 12.39
C PRO A 8 -17.77 -23.46 13.03
N SER A 9 -18.37 -23.59 14.21
CA SER A 9 -18.71 -24.89 14.79
C SER A 9 -19.92 -25.49 14.05
N ALA A 10 -20.06 -26.82 14.07
CA ALA A 10 -21.07 -27.57 13.31
C ALA A 10 -22.54 -27.39 13.79
N GLY A 11 -22.94 -26.19 14.19
CA GLY A 11 -24.28 -25.82 14.62
C GLY A 11 -24.53 -24.33 14.40
N ASP A 12 -25.82 -23.93 14.39
CA ASP A 12 -26.25 -22.54 14.29
C ASP A 12 -25.64 -21.73 15.43
N ASP A 13 -24.63 -20.92 15.12
CA ASP A 13 -24.35 -19.70 15.86
C ASP A 13 -23.35 -18.81 15.12
N PHE A 14 -23.86 -17.76 14.48
CA PHE A 14 -23.06 -16.64 13.99
C PHE A 14 -22.60 -15.78 15.18
N GLN A 15 -21.72 -16.33 16.01
CA GLN A 15 -21.14 -15.58 17.12
C GLN A 15 -20.00 -14.70 16.62
N PHE A 16 -20.08 -13.42 16.99
CA PHE A 16 -18.98 -12.46 16.83
C PHE A 16 -18.62 -11.89 18.20
N SER A 17 -17.33 -11.61 18.40
CA SER A 17 -16.82 -10.91 19.58
C SER A 17 -16.22 -9.58 19.17
N LEU A 18 -16.05 -8.66 20.13
CA LEU A 18 -15.27 -7.46 19.89
C LEU A 18 -13.80 -7.85 19.74
N SER A 19 -13.16 -7.35 18.68
CA SER A 19 -11.71 -7.45 18.55
C SER A 19 -11.03 -6.52 19.57
N GLN A 20 -9.72 -6.66 19.77
CA GLN A 20 -8.94 -5.70 20.58
C GLN A 20 -9.15 -4.25 20.11
N TRP A 21 -9.21 -4.03 18.79
CA TRP A 21 -9.48 -2.71 18.21
C TRP A 21 -10.90 -2.22 18.51
N GLY A 22 -11.91 -3.10 18.44
CA GLY A 22 -13.28 -2.74 18.77
C GLY A 22 -13.46 -2.40 20.25
N ALA A 23 -12.87 -3.22 21.13
CA ALA A 23 -12.89 -2.99 22.57
C ALA A 23 -12.18 -1.68 22.95
N TYR A 24 -10.99 -1.43 22.39
CA TYR A 24 -10.24 -0.19 22.61
C TYR A 24 -11.01 1.05 22.12
N TRP A 25 -11.62 0.97 20.93
CA TRP A 25 -12.40 2.09 20.39
C TRP A 25 -13.63 2.41 21.24
N LEU A 26 -14.25 1.39 21.85
CA LEU A 26 -15.38 1.55 22.76
C LEU A 26 -14.97 1.93 24.20
N GLY A 27 -13.69 2.20 24.46
CA GLY A 27 -13.19 2.60 25.78
C GLY A 27 -13.30 1.50 26.84
N GLN A 28 -13.39 0.24 26.42
CA GLN A 28 -13.31 -0.89 27.36
C GLN A 28 -11.91 -0.98 27.95
N ASP A 29 -11.80 -1.52 29.17
CA ASP A 29 -10.52 -1.83 29.80
C ASP A 29 -9.88 -3.05 29.09
N ALA A 30 -9.37 -2.80 27.89
CA ALA A 30 -8.78 -3.78 27.01
C ALA A 30 -7.32 -3.37 26.70
N PRO A 31 -6.41 -4.34 26.51
CA PRO A 31 -5.04 -4.06 26.13
C PRO A 31 -4.99 -3.17 24.88
N GLN A 32 -4.06 -2.22 24.85
CA GLN A 32 -3.85 -1.40 23.67
C GLN A 32 -3.57 -2.31 22.46
N PRO A 33 -4.30 -2.14 21.34
CA PRO A 33 -4.13 -2.99 20.17
C PRO A 33 -2.69 -2.89 19.66
N HIS A 34 -2.06 -4.03 19.40
CA HIS A 34 -0.75 -4.05 18.77
C HIS A 34 -0.90 -3.79 17.27
N ASP A 35 -0.30 -2.70 16.78
CA ASP A 35 -0.17 -2.49 15.34
C ASP A 35 0.82 -3.54 14.78
N GLN A 36 0.45 -4.26 13.73
CA GLN A 36 1.34 -5.28 13.17
C GLN A 36 2.68 -4.64 12.78
N ALA A 37 3.78 -5.27 13.21
CA ALA A 37 5.13 -4.80 12.90
C ALA A 37 5.29 -4.63 11.39
N ARG A 38 5.34 -3.38 10.95
CA ARG A 38 5.33 -3.04 9.53
C ARG A 38 6.67 -3.40 8.92
N ARG A 39 6.66 -4.35 7.98
CA ARG A 39 7.86 -4.71 7.22
C ARG A 39 8.09 -3.63 6.16
N PRO A 40 9.29 -3.02 6.08
CA PRO A 40 9.57 -2.01 5.08
C PRO A 40 9.46 -2.58 3.67
N ILE A 41 8.92 -1.79 2.75
CA ILE A 41 8.97 -2.15 1.32
C ILE A 41 10.40 -1.94 0.80
N GLN A 42 10.79 -2.75 -0.19
CA GLN A 42 12.08 -2.58 -0.88
C GLN A 42 11.82 -1.98 -2.25
N VAL A 43 12.60 -0.96 -2.62
CA VAL A 43 12.50 -0.29 -3.92
C VAL A 43 13.84 -0.44 -4.63
N GLY A 44 13.83 -1.09 -5.79
CA GLY A 44 15.00 -1.26 -6.65
C GLY A 44 15.20 -0.10 -7.61
N GLU A 45 16.43 0.08 -8.08
CA GLU A 45 16.78 1.07 -9.12
C GLU A 45 16.19 0.76 -10.50
N ASP A 46 15.70 -0.46 -10.68
CA ASP A 46 14.95 -0.96 -11.82
C ASP A 46 13.44 -0.70 -11.69
N PHE A 47 13.02 0.11 -10.72
CA PHE A 47 11.63 0.46 -10.43
C PHE A 47 10.78 -0.74 -9.94
N ARG A 48 11.43 -1.82 -9.52
CA ARG A 48 10.79 -2.96 -8.87
C ARG A 48 10.49 -2.64 -7.41
N ILE A 49 9.31 -3.00 -6.96
CA ILE A 49 8.89 -2.89 -5.56
C ILE A 49 8.66 -4.30 -5.03
N THR A 50 9.33 -4.64 -3.93
CA THR A 50 9.24 -5.96 -3.31
C THR A 50 8.68 -5.85 -1.89
N LEU A 51 7.66 -6.65 -1.61
CA LEU A 51 7.00 -6.72 -0.30
C LEU A 51 7.08 -8.16 0.23
N ALA A 52 7.40 -8.32 1.51
CA ALA A 52 7.43 -9.63 2.16
C ALA A 52 6.03 -10.27 2.22
N LEU A 53 5.94 -11.60 2.27
CA LEU A 53 4.65 -12.33 2.32
C LEU A 53 3.73 -11.92 3.48
N GLY A 54 4.31 -11.54 4.62
CA GLY A 54 3.56 -11.06 5.79
C GLY A 54 3.10 -9.60 5.71
N THR A 55 3.25 -8.93 4.56
CA THR A 55 2.84 -7.53 4.41
C THR A 55 1.30 -7.43 4.37
N PRO A 56 0.68 -6.52 5.14
CA PRO A 56 -0.76 -6.36 5.17
C PRO A 56 -1.37 -6.17 3.77
N LEU A 57 -2.56 -6.76 3.54
CA LEU A 57 -3.26 -6.65 2.27
C LEU A 57 -3.51 -5.19 1.85
N ALA A 58 -3.85 -4.32 2.80
CA ALA A 58 -4.03 -2.89 2.55
C ALA A 58 -2.78 -2.22 1.96
N GLU A 59 -1.58 -2.65 2.37
CA GLU A 59 -0.33 -2.09 1.86
C GLU A 59 0.00 -2.61 0.47
N ARG A 60 -0.29 -3.89 0.20
CA ARG A 60 -0.22 -4.47 -1.15
C ARG A 60 -1.14 -3.74 -2.13
N PHE A 61 -2.39 -3.49 -1.73
CA PHE A 61 -3.33 -2.71 -2.55
C PHE A 61 -2.84 -1.29 -2.81
N ARG A 62 -2.26 -0.61 -1.82
CA ARG A 62 -1.69 0.74 -2.03
C ARG A 62 -0.61 0.75 -3.11
N VAL A 63 0.27 -0.25 -3.13
CA VAL A 63 1.32 -0.39 -4.16
C VAL A 63 0.72 -0.66 -5.54
N GLU A 64 -0.28 -1.55 -5.60
CA GLU A 64 -0.93 -1.93 -6.85
C GLU A 64 -1.65 -0.76 -7.55
N ARG A 65 -2.01 0.29 -6.81
CA ARG A 65 -2.60 1.51 -7.38
C ARG A 65 -1.66 2.27 -8.32
N PHE A 66 -0.35 2.05 -8.24
CA PHE A 66 0.64 2.75 -9.08
C PHE A 66 1.72 1.84 -9.68
N ALA A 67 1.73 0.55 -9.34
CA ALA A 67 2.67 -0.43 -9.85
C ALA A 67 1.94 -1.69 -10.32
N GLN A 68 2.45 -2.33 -11.37
CA GLN A 68 1.87 -3.54 -11.94
C GLN A 68 2.38 -4.80 -11.23
N TRP A 69 1.48 -5.66 -10.76
CA TRP A 69 1.82 -6.95 -10.19
C TRP A 69 2.63 -7.83 -11.18
N GLN A 70 3.65 -8.51 -10.67
CA GLN A 70 4.53 -9.42 -11.43
C GLN A 70 4.49 -10.85 -10.89
N SER A 71 4.63 -11.01 -9.57
CA SER A 71 4.65 -12.33 -8.92
C SER A 71 4.33 -12.23 -7.43
N SER A 72 4.07 -13.37 -6.79
CA SER A 72 3.59 -13.45 -5.40
C SER A 72 4.40 -14.39 -4.50
N TYR A 73 5.48 -15.00 -5.01
CA TYR A 73 6.33 -15.93 -4.26
C TYR A 73 7.79 -15.87 -4.76
N PRO A 74 8.79 -15.90 -3.86
CA PRO A 74 8.70 -15.91 -2.40
C PRO A 74 8.35 -14.54 -1.79
N ASN A 75 8.18 -13.51 -2.60
CA ASN A 75 7.76 -12.17 -2.21
C ASN A 75 6.70 -11.66 -3.20
N TYR A 76 5.94 -10.65 -2.80
CA TYR A 76 5.11 -9.91 -3.74
C TYR A 76 5.98 -8.91 -4.50
N VAL A 77 6.02 -9.05 -5.81
CA VAL A 77 6.82 -8.22 -6.70
C VAL A 77 5.91 -7.40 -7.60
N TYR A 78 6.16 -6.10 -7.63
CA TYR A 78 5.47 -5.15 -8.49
C TYR A 78 6.50 -4.38 -9.32
N GLN A 79 6.08 -3.89 -10.47
CA GLN A 79 6.89 -3.09 -11.38
C GLN A 79 6.21 -1.75 -11.63
N MET A 80 6.87 -0.65 -11.29
CA MET A 80 6.44 0.65 -11.81
C MET A 80 6.91 0.80 -13.26
N ASN A 81 6.01 1.26 -14.12
CA ASN A 81 6.31 1.64 -15.50
C ASN A 81 5.42 2.82 -15.92
N GLN A 82 5.68 3.39 -17.09
CA GLN A 82 4.93 4.55 -17.56
C GLN A 82 3.42 4.29 -17.62
N ARG A 83 2.99 3.10 -18.04
CA ARG A 83 1.58 2.73 -18.13
C ARG A 83 0.91 2.67 -16.75
N SER A 84 1.57 2.06 -15.76
CA SER A 84 1.02 1.98 -14.39
C SER A 84 0.94 3.35 -13.74
N LEU A 85 1.92 4.22 -14.00
CA LEU A 85 1.94 5.59 -13.49
C LEU A 85 0.89 6.50 -14.16
N SER A 86 0.66 6.38 -15.47
CA SER A 86 -0.43 7.10 -16.14
C SER A 86 -1.79 6.70 -15.57
N LYS A 87 -2.03 5.40 -15.38
CA LYS A 87 -3.25 4.90 -14.72
C LYS A 87 -3.40 5.42 -13.30
N ALA A 88 -2.30 5.56 -12.56
CA ALA A 88 -2.33 6.12 -11.21
C ALA A 88 -2.82 7.57 -11.23
N VAL A 89 -2.33 8.38 -12.18
CA VAL A 89 -2.78 9.78 -12.35
C VAL A 89 -4.26 9.86 -12.74
N GLU A 90 -4.71 9.03 -13.67
CA GLU A 90 -6.14 8.92 -14.03
C GLU A 90 -6.99 8.55 -12.79
N GLY A 91 -6.44 7.69 -11.93
CA GLY A 91 -7.00 7.33 -10.62
C GLY A 91 -6.75 8.36 -9.51
N GLN A 92 -6.39 9.59 -9.85
CA GLN A 92 -6.14 10.74 -8.96
C GLN A 92 -5.01 10.55 -7.95
N ILE A 93 -3.99 9.77 -8.30
CA ILE A 93 -2.78 9.58 -7.50
C ILE A 93 -1.64 10.35 -8.13
N ALA A 94 -1.29 11.49 -7.54
CA ALA A 94 -0.22 12.34 -8.01
C ALA A 94 1.16 11.68 -7.78
N PRO A 95 2.14 11.89 -8.67
CA PRO A 95 3.49 11.34 -8.49
C PRO A 95 4.16 11.74 -7.16
N LYS A 96 3.87 12.95 -6.65
CA LYS A 96 4.32 13.37 -5.32
C LYS A 96 3.79 12.47 -4.20
N GLN A 97 2.51 12.06 -4.26
CA GLN A 97 1.93 11.16 -3.27
C GLN A 97 2.59 9.78 -3.29
N ILE A 98 3.02 9.33 -4.48
CA ILE A 98 3.79 8.09 -4.64
C ILE A 98 5.15 8.24 -3.97
N ILE A 99 5.88 9.34 -4.22
CA ILE A 99 7.17 9.63 -3.59
C ILE A 99 7.02 9.64 -2.06
N ASP A 100 6.09 10.44 -1.52
CA ASP A 100 5.84 10.54 -0.09
C ASP A 100 5.47 9.17 0.53
N PHE A 101 4.73 8.33 -0.22
CA PHE A 101 4.44 6.96 0.20
C PHE A 101 5.70 6.11 0.27
N LEU A 102 6.53 6.11 -0.78
CA LEU A 102 7.75 5.32 -0.82
C LEU A 102 8.73 5.73 0.29
N GLU A 103 8.92 7.03 0.52
CA GLU A 103 9.80 7.55 1.58
C GLU A 103 9.34 7.15 2.99
N ARG A 104 8.03 7.10 3.23
CA ARG A 104 7.47 6.67 4.53
C ARG A 104 7.49 5.17 4.76
N ARG A 105 7.52 4.37 3.69
CA ARG A 105 7.32 2.91 3.77
C ARG A 105 8.58 2.10 3.48
N ALA A 106 9.50 2.64 2.67
CA ALA A 106 10.77 2.01 2.36
C ALA A 106 11.83 2.46 3.37
N ARG A 107 12.88 1.64 3.56
CA ARG A 107 14.07 2.09 4.31
C ARG A 107 14.89 3.10 3.50
N VAL A 108 15.00 2.85 2.20
CA VAL A 108 15.74 3.66 1.24
C VAL A 108 14.94 3.64 -0.05
N VAL A 109 14.81 4.80 -0.67
CA VAL A 109 14.28 4.94 -2.03
C VAL A 109 15.43 5.44 -2.89
N PRO A 110 15.80 4.73 -3.98
CA PRO A 110 16.89 5.20 -4.84
C PRO A 110 16.57 6.57 -5.45
N GLU A 111 17.54 7.48 -5.46
CA GLU A 111 17.38 8.84 -5.99
C GLU A 111 16.89 8.84 -7.45
N LYS A 112 17.37 7.88 -8.25
CA LYS A 112 16.92 7.65 -9.62
C LYS A 112 15.40 7.48 -9.71
N VAL A 113 14.79 6.77 -8.76
CA VAL A 113 13.34 6.53 -8.72
C VAL A 113 12.61 7.83 -8.37
N ILE A 114 13.09 8.56 -7.37
CA ILE A 114 12.51 9.86 -6.97
C ILE A 114 12.56 10.86 -8.13
N SER A 115 13.74 11.03 -8.74
CA SER A 115 13.96 11.93 -9.87
C SER A 115 13.10 11.57 -11.08
N ALA A 116 12.96 10.29 -11.39
CA ALA A 116 12.11 9.83 -12.49
C ALA A 116 10.61 10.11 -12.22
N LEU A 117 10.13 9.87 -11.00
CA LEU A 117 8.75 10.18 -10.59
C LEU A 117 8.47 11.69 -10.61
N ALA A 118 9.42 12.49 -10.13
CA ALA A 118 9.34 13.95 -10.17
C ALA A 118 9.26 14.48 -11.62
N ARG A 119 10.14 13.97 -12.50
CA ARG A 119 10.13 14.32 -13.93
C ARG A 119 8.82 13.91 -14.59
N PHE A 120 8.33 12.71 -14.33
CA PHE A 120 7.04 12.24 -14.84
C PHE A 120 5.91 13.19 -14.42
N GLY A 121 5.85 13.59 -13.15
CA GLY A 121 4.86 14.54 -12.66
C GLY A 121 4.93 15.93 -13.30
N ALA A 122 6.15 16.44 -13.56
CA ALA A 122 6.33 17.69 -14.28
C ALA A 122 5.81 17.60 -15.74
N SER A 123 6.11 16.50 -16.44
CA SER A 123 5.61 16.27 -17.80
C SER A 123 4.09 16.18 -17.85
N THR A 124 3.46 15.44 -16.93
CA THR A 124 2.00 15.31 -16.88
C THR A 124 1.31 16.66 -16.64
N ARG A 125 1.89 17.51 -15.77
CA ARG A 125 1.37 18.86 -15.53
C ARG A 125 1.52 19.77 -16.74
N ALA A 126 2.65 19.70 -17.45
CA ALA A 126 2.86 20.47 -18.67
C ALA A 126 1.84 20.09 -19.76
N VAL A 127 1.55 18.80 -19.93
CA VAL A 127 0.51 18.33 -20.85
C VAL A 127 -0.87 18.83 -20.42
N ALA A 128 -1.20 18.78 -19.13
CA ALA A 128 -2.49 19.28 -18.64
C ALA A 128 -2.67 20.80 -18.83
N ASN A 129 -1.59 21.59 -18.75
CA ASN A 129 -1.61 23.05 -18.90
C ASN A 129 -1.46 23.53 -20.35
N GLY A 130 -1.08 22.66 -21.30
CA GLY A 130 -0.84 23.00 -22.71
C GLY A 130 -2.03 22.70 -23.63
N ILE A 131 -3.19 22.38 -23.06
CA ILE A 131 -4.45 22.21 -23.78
C ILE A 131 -5.32 23.44 -23.44
N GLU A 132 -4.98 24.58 -24.04
CA GLU A 132 -5.85 25.76 -24.23
C GLU A 132 -5.75 26.21 -25.68
#